data_AF-A0A1B6J6P1-F1
#
_entry.id   AF-A0A1B6J6P1-F1
#
_cell.length_a   1.000
_cell.length_b   1.000
_cell.length_c   1.000
_cell.angle_alpha   90.00
_cell.angle_beta   90.00
_cell.angle_gamma   90.00
#
_symmetry.space_group_name_H-M   'P 1'
#
loop_
_entity.id
_entity.type
_entity.pdbx_description
1 polymer ?
#
loop_
_entity_poly.entity_id
_entity_poly.type
_entity_poly.pdbx_seq_one_letter_code
_entity_poly.pdbx_strand_id
1 'polypeptide(L)'
;GYQDPAPRQEYTGVKTLRALTAKQLRSLSADDSTSILRIDNAEISNIRIVGYVASVRTNSAGVVFMLFDTTGIAECVFWANGPRDELMAENIREGALVEIVGSVKVFNSKKTV
;
A
#
# COMPACT_ATOMS: atom_id res chain seq x y z
N GLY A 1 25.58 18.76 29.67
CA GLY A 1 24.18 18.39 29.81
C GLY A 1 23.98 17.09 29.07
N TYR A 2 23.50 16.04 29.74
CA TYR A 2 23.06 14.82 29.08
C TYR A 2 21.71 15.11 28.45
N GLN A 3 21.60 14.98 27.13
CA GLN A 3 20.30 14.88 26.47
C GLN A 3 19.88 13.41 26.54
N ASP A 4 18.71 13.15 27.11
CA ASP A 4 18.12 11.82 27.03
C ASP A 4 17.92 11.46 25.55
N PRO A 5 18.27 10.24 25.13
CA PRO A 5 17.91 9.77 23.80
C PRO A 5 16.39 9.81 23.68
N ALA A 6 15.90 10.34 22.55
CA ALA A 6 14.47 10.32 22.25
C ALA A 6 13.93 8.89 22.44
N PRO A 7 12.76 8.71 23.06
CA PRO A 7 12.22 7.38 23.29
C PRO A 7 12.13 6.64 21.97
N ARG A 8 12.78 5.47 21.92
CA ARG A 8 12.71 4.59 20.75
C ARG A 8 11.27 4.15 20.61
N GLN A 9 10.62 4.53 19.52
CA GLN A 9 9.20 4.25 19.35
C GLN A 9 9.01 2.76 19.06
N GLU A 10 8.68 2.00 20.10
CA GLU A 10 8.51 0.55 20.03
C GLU A 10 7.41 0.15 19.06
N TYR A 11 7.65 -0.94 18.34
CA TYR A 11 6.64 -1.58 17.51
C TYR A 11 5.48 -2.07 18.37
N THR A 12 4.27 -1.62 18.07
CA THR A 12 3.10 -2.02 18.86
C THR A 12 2.52 -3.37 18.44
N GLY A 13 2.88 -3.89 17.25
CA GLY A 13 2.28 -5.11 16.70
C GLY A 13 0.83 -4.92 16.20
N VAL A 14 0.27 -3.71 16.31
CA VAL A 14 -1.12 -3.44 15.99
C VAL A 14 -1.32 -3.44 14.48
N LYS A 15 -2.25 -4.28 14.00
CA LYS A 15 -2.73 -4.21 12.62
C LYS A 15 -3.63 -2.99 12.47
N THR A 16 -3.22 -2.04 11.64
CA THR A 16 -3.98 -0.84 11.31
C THR A 16 -4.62 -0.97 9.93
N LEU A 17 -5.71 -0.24 9.71
CA LEU A 17 -6.33 -0.02 8.41
C LEU A 17 -6.57 1.48 8.27
N ARG A 18 -5.82 2.14 7.37
CA ARG A 18 -5.93 3.59 7.17
C ARG A 18 -6.25 3.96 5.73
N ALA A 19 -7.19 4.88 5.56
CA ALA A 19 -7.42 5.48 4.25
C ALA A 19 -6.28 6.44 3.92
N LEU A 20 -5.56 6.19 2.82
CA LEU A 20 -4.44 7.01 2.37
C LEU A 20 -4.59 7.36 0.89
N THR A 21 -4.07 8.52 0.54
CA THR A 21 -3.87 8.93 -0.86
C THR A 21 -2.57 8.33 -1.41
N ALA A 22 -2.43 8.24 -2.74
CA ALA A 22 -1.21 7.79 -3.40
C ALA A 22 0.00 8.67 -3.03
N LYS A 23 -0.21 9.98 -2.82
CA LYS A 23 0.82 10.89 -2.32
C LYS A 23 1.29 10.51 -0.93
N GLN A 24 0.36 10.25 -0.01
CA GLN A 24 0.66 9.83 1.36
C GLN A 24 1.33 8.45 1.40
N LEU A 25 0.92 7.53 0.53
CA LEU A 25 1.57 6.23 0.38
C LEU A 25 3.05 6.39 0.03
N ARG A 26 3.38 7.25 -0.93
CA ARG A 26 4.79 7.51 -1.31
C ARG A 26 5.61 8.11 -0.17
N SER A 27 4.99 8.96 0.65
CA SER A 27 5.66 9.62 1.78
C SER A 27 5.81 8.75 3.04
N LEU A 28 5.33 7.50 3.04
CA LEU A 28 5.57 6.59 4.18
C LEU A 28 7.07 6.47 4.46
N SER A 29 7.46 6.64 5.73
CA SER A 29 8.80 6.31 6.19
C SER A 29 8.84 4.83 6.57
N ALA A 30 9.96 4.19 6.25
CA ALA A 30 10.31 2.89 6.81
C ALA A 30 11.44 3.13 7.80
N ASP A 31 11.32 2.59 9.02
CA ASP A 31 12.48 2.51 9.91
C ASP A 31 13.40 1.39 9.42
N ASP A 32 14.62 1.77 9.05
CA ASP A 32 15.66 0.88 8.48
C ASP A 32 15.95 -0.35 9.35
N SER A 33 15.64 -0.28 10.66
CA SER A 33 15.90 -1.37 11.60
C SER A 33 14.72 -2.33 11.83
N THR A 34 13.48 -1.92 11.50
CA THR A 34 12.27 -2.67 11.90
C THR A 34 11.31 -2.96 10.74
N SER A 35 11.52 -2.38 9.56
CA SER A 35 10.59 -2.46 8.41
C SER A 35 9.17 -1.94 8.72
N ILE A 36 8.99 -1.23 9.83
CA ILE A 36 7.71 -0.65 10.23
C ILE A 36 7.45 0.59 9.40
N LEU A 37 6.29 0.63 8.78
CA LEU A 37 5.84 1.78 8.02
C LEU A 37 5.13 2.77 8.92
N ARG A 38 5.47 4.05 8.77
CA ARG A 38 4.85 5.13 9.53
C ARG A 38 4.39 6.28 8.63
N ILE A 39 3.31 6.93 9.06
CA ILE A 39 2.88 8.25 8.59
C ILE A 39 2.51 9.09 9.82
N ASP A 40 3.01 10.32 9.90
CA ASP A 40 2.72 11.24 11.02
C ASP A 40 2.84 10.57 12.40
N ASN A 41 3.93 9.79 12.57
CA ASN A 41 4.25 9.04 13.79
C ASN A 41 3.35 7.82 14.09
N ALA A 42 2.39 7.48 13.23
CA ALA A 42 1.47 6.35 13.38
C ALA A 42 1.89 5.14 12.55
N GLU A 43 1.83 3.94 13.15
CA GLU A 43 2.14 2.68 12.47
C GLU A 43 1.10 2.31 11.41
N ILE A 44 1.58 1.82 10.27
CA ILE A 44 0.79 1.43 9.11
C ILE A 44 1.07 -0.03 8.77
N SER A 45 0.02 -0.84 8.75
CA SER A 45 0.09 -2.21 8.21
C SER A 45 -0.77 -2.36 6.96
N ASN A 46 -2.06 -2.00 7.03
CA ASN A 46 -2.97 -2.03 5.89
C ASN A 46 -3.49 -0.65 5.56
N ILE A 47 -3.81 -0.46 4.29
CA ILE A 47 -4.38 0.78 3.79
C ILE A 47 -5.68 0.51 3.04
N ARG A 48 -6.48 1.56 2.92
CA ARG A 48 -7.55 1.70 1.94
C ARG A 48 -7.16 2.82 0.99
N ILE A 49 -7.26 2.60 -0.31
CA ILE A 49 -7.06 3.63 -1.33
C ILE A 49 -8.13 3.48 -2.41
N VAL A 50 -8.64 4.61 -2.91
CA VAL A 50 -9.66 4.64 -3.96
C VAL A 50 -9.10 5.42 -5.14
N GLY A 51 -9.25 4.89 -6.35
CA GLY A 51 -8.76 5.57 -7.55
C GLY A 51 -9.18 4.88 -8.83
N TYR A 52 -8.82 5.49 -9.95
CA TYR A 52 -9.01 4.93 -11.27
C TYR A 52 -7.83 4.05 -11.66
N VAL A 53 -8.11 2.90 -12.23
CA VAL A 53 -7.10 2.04 -12.82
C VAL A 53 -6.55 2.71 -14.07
N ALA A 54 -5.30 3.18 -14.02
CA ALA A 54 -4.63 3.89 -15.10
C ALA A 54 -3.97 2.95 -16.11
N SER A 55 -3.46 1.81 -15.65
CA SER A 55 -2.94 0.74 -16.52
C SER A 55 -2.98 -0.61 -15.82
N VAL A 56 -3.07 -1.68 -16.60
CA VAL A 56 -3.13 -3.07 -16.09
C VAL A 56 -2.13 -3.96 -16.84
N ARG A 57 -1.46 -4.84 -16.10
CA ARG A 57 -0.63 -5.92 -16.62
C ARG A 57 -0.97 -7.22 -15.88
N THR A 58 -1.50 -8.18 -16.61
CA THR A 58 -1.79 -9.52 -16.08
C THR A 58 -0.63 -10.46 -16.40
N ASN A 59 -0.22 -11.26 -15.43
CA ASN A 59 0.74 -12.35 -15.62
C ASN A 59 0.18 -13.65 -15.02
N SER A 60 0.92 -14.75 -15.14
CA SER A 60 0.49 -16.06 -14.63
C SER A 60 0.31 -16.12 -13.10
N ALA A 61 0.89 -15.17 -12.36
CA ALA A 61 0.79 -15.14 -10.90
C ALA A 61 -0.35 -14.23 -10.42
N GLY A 62 -0.69 -13.15 -11.14
CA GLY A 62 -1.77 -12.23 -10.78
C GLY A 62 -1.86 -10.96 -11.64
N VAL A 63 -2.55 -9.95 -11.12
CA VAL A 63 -2.80 -8.67 -11.78
C VAL A 63 -1.97 -7.57 -11.13
N VAL A 64 -1.10 -6.92 -11.90
CA VAL A 64 -0.37 -5.71 -11.49
C VAL A 64 -1.00 -4.52 -12.16
N PHE A 65 -1.38 -3.50 -11.40
CA PHE A 65 -2.06 -2.33 -11.96
C PHE A 65 -1.62 -1.02 -11.30
N MET A 66 -1.75 0.06 -12.04
CA MET A 66 -1.45 1.41 -11.57
C MET A 66 -2.75 2.11 -11.19
N LEU A 67 -2.86 2.55 -9.94
CA LEU A 67 -4.03 3.25 -9.41
C LEU A 67 -3.76 4.75 -9.34
N PHE A 68 -4.61 5.56 -9.96
CA PHE A 68 -4.53 7.02 -9.97
C PHE A 68 -5.67 7.63 -9.15
N ASP A 69 -5.34 8.41 -8.13
CA ASP A 69 -6.30 9.00 -7.18
C ASP A 69 -6.32 10.53 -7.18
N THR A 70 -5.80 11.16 -8.24
CA THR A 70 -5.54 12.63 -8.37
C THR A 70 -4.38 13.19 -7.54
N THR A 71 -3.90 12.48 -6.53
CA THR A 71 -2.70 12.87 -5.74
C THR A 71 -1.42 12.20 -6.25
N GLY A 72 -1.58 11.20 -7.11
CA GLY A 72 -0.53 10.59 -7.90
C GLY A 72 -0.89 9.15 -8.27
N ILE A 73 0.13 8.33 -8.47
CA ILE A 73 -0.02 6.92 -8.87
C ILE A 73 0.52 6.02 -7.75
N ALA A 74 -0.21 4.95 -7.46
CA ALA A 74 0.20 3.82 -6.63
C ALA A 74 0.27 2.55 -7.49
N GLU A 75 1.28 1.71 -7.28
CA GLU A 75 1.30 0.36 -7.87
C GLU A 75 0.59 -0.60 -6.91
N CYS A 76 -0.32 -1.41 -7.45
CA CYS A 76 -1.09 -2.39 -6.71
C CYS A 76 -0.91 -3.77 -7.34
N VAL A 77 -0.91 -4.82 -6.51
CA VAL A 77 -0.83 -6.20 -6.97
C VAL A 77 -1.94 -7.03 -6.35
N PHE A 78 -2.74 -7.66 -7.20
CA PHE A 78 -3.80 -8.57 -6.81
C PHE A 78 -3.45 -10.00 -7.22
N TRP A 79 -3.28 -10.86 -6.23
CA TRP A 79 -3.01 -12.28 -6.42
C TRP A 79 -4.32 -13.05 -6.29
N ALA A 80 -4.85 -13.56 -7.40
CA ALA A 80 -6.09 -14.32 -7.36
C ALA A 80 -5.84 -15.74 -6.80
N ASN A 81 -6.63 -16.16 -5.81
CA ASN A 81 -6.55 -17.51 -5.26
C ASN A 81 -7.92 -18.21 -5.31
N GLY A 82 -8.28 -18.66 -6.50
CA GLY A 82 -9.49 -19.42 -6.77
C GLY A 82 -10.58 -18.60 -7.48
N PRO A 83 -11.73 -19.24 -7.79
CA PRO A 83 -12.69 -18.71 -8.76
C PRO A 83 -13.29 -17.35 -8.40
N ARG A 84 -13.46 -17.08 -7.09
CA ARG A 84 -14.00 -15.80 -6.62
C ARG A 84 -13.04 -14.65 -6.89
N ASP A 85 -11.75 -14.87 -6.65
CA ASP A 85 -10.75 -13.82 -6.83
C ASP A 85 -10.46 -13.62 -8.32
N GLU A 86 -10.52 -14.68 -9.12
CA GLU A 86 -10.45 -14.57 -10.59
C GLU A 86 -11.56 -13.65 -11.12
N LEU A 87 -12.79 -13.79 -10.63
CA LEU A 87 -13.88 -12.88 -10.99
C LEU A 87 -13.64 -11.44 -10.52
N MET A 88 -12.99 -11.23 -9.37
CA MET A 88 -12.58 -9.89 -8.94
C MET A 88 -11.49 -9.31 -9.85
N ALA A 89 -10.53 -10.13 -10.27
CA ALA A 89 -9.45 -9.73 -11.16
C ALA A 89 -9.98 -9.24 -12.51
N GLU A 90 -11.07 -9.82 -13.03
CA GLU A 90 -11.74 -9.35 -14.26
C GLU A 90 -12.28 -7.91 -14.14
N ASN A 91 -12.58 -7.45 -12.93
CA ASN A 91 -13.04 -6.08 -12.68
C ASN A 91 -11.89 -5.05 -12.62
N ILE A 92 -10.64 -5.51 -12.54
CA ILE A 92 -9.44 -4.66 -12.57
C ILE A 92 -9.07 -4.37 -14.03
N ARG A 93 -9.73 -3.36 -14.60
CA ARG A 93 -9.53 -2.93 -16.00
C ARG A 93 -9.32 -1.42 -16.07
N GLU A 94 -8.59 -0.97 -17.08
CA GLU A 94 -8.32 0.45 -17.29
C GLU A 94 -9.61 1.29 -17.29
N GLY A 95 -9.56 2.44 -16.62
CA GLY A 95 -10.70 3.34 -16.41
C GLY A 95 -11.68 2.92 -15.30
N ALA A 96 -11.56 1.72 -14.71
CA ALA A 96 -12.41 1.32 -13.59
C ALA A 96 -12.08 2.13 -12.34
N LEU A 97 -13.11 2.62 -11.63
CA LEU A 97 -12.98 3.17 -10.29
C LEU A 97 -13.03 2.02 -9.29
N VAL A 98 -11.98 1.85 -8.50
CA VAL A 98 -11.84 0.72 -7.56
C VAL A 98 -11.46 1.21 -6.16
N GLU A 99 -11.91 0.47 -5.15
CA GLU A 99 -11.41 0.56 -3.77
C GLU A 99 -10.48 -0.63 -3.51
N ILE A 100 -9.25 -0.34 -3.10
CA ILE A 100 -8.25 -1.35 -2.75
C ILE A 100 -8.05 -1.34 -1.24
N VAL A 101 -8.14 -2.52 -0.64
CA VAL A 101 -7.77 -2.76 0.76
C VAL A 101 -6.64 -3.79 0.77
N GLY A 102 -5.46 -3.39 1.23
CA GLY A 102 -4.25 -4.22 1.12
C GLY A 102 -3.15 -3.82 2.09
N SER A 103 -2.11 -4.66 2.18
CA SER A 103 -0.93 -4.41 3.00
C SER A 103 0.14 -3.73 2.18
N VAL A 104 0.80 -2.70 2.72
CA VAL A 104 1.90 -2.05 2.00
C VAL A 104 3.17 -2.89 2.12
N LYS A 105 3.81 -3.15 0.98
CA LYS A 105 5.13 -3.79 0.89
C LYS A 105 6.15 -2.78 0.36
N VAL A 106 7.36 -2.85 0.90
CA VAL A 106 8.49 -2.04 0.44
C VAL A 106 9.59 -2.94 -0.07
N PHE A 107 9.98 -2.75 -1.32
CA PHE A 107 11.10 -3.46 -1.93
C PHE A 107 11.92 -2.48 -2.76
N ASN A 108 13.22 -2.40 -2.49
CA ASN A 108 14.14 -1.47 -3.17
C ASN A 108 13.60 -0.02 -3.22
N SER A 109 13.15 0.49 -2.06
CA SER A 109 12.53 1.82 -1.90
C SER A 109 11.20 2.05 -2.62
N LYS A 110 10.71 1.07 -3.39
CA LYS A 110 9.40 1.11 -4.04
C LYS A 110 8.32 0.57 -3.09
N LYS A 111 7.21 1.30 -3.01
CA LYS A 111 6.05 0.94 -2.20
C LYS A 111 4.96 0.41 -3.11
N THR A 112 4.46 -0.77 -2.79
CA THR A 112 3.40 -1.48 -3.53
C THR A 112 2.30 -1.87 -2.54
N VAL A 113 1.05 -1.81 -2.99
CA VAL A 113 -0.14 -2.21 -2.22
C VAL A 113 -0.60 -3.60 -2.64
#